data_AF-A0A6J1GD33-F1
#
_entry.id   AF-A0A6J1GD33-F1
#
_cell.length_a   1.000
_cell.length_b   1.000
_cell.length_c   1.000
_cell.angle_alpha   90.00
_cell.angle_beta   90.00
_cell.angle_gamma   90.00
#
_symmetry.space_group_name_H-M   'P 1'
#
loop_
_entity.id
_entity.type
_entity.pdbx_description
1 polymer ?
#
loop_
_entity_poly.entity_id
_entity_poly.type
_entity_poly.pdbx_seq_one_letter_code
_entity_poly.pdbx_strand_id
1 'polypeptide(L)'
;MTNQMIAETLLTRIPPSASLLLSTSTTIPISGLPFRLSVSPFLNLHLTRASGTPSTEDLKSAILKQISLNKEIQNVLLSPHSSGNISEEVGDAHSMGSFALDRCRKMDQKLSDRRTIEWKPKSNKFLFAICTSGQMSNHLICLEKHMFFAAILNRILVIPSHKVDFQFSRVIDIDHINSCLGRKVVISFEEFSEIKKHHLHIDRFFCYFSNPDPCYVDDEHIKKLKTLGVSMGKLESAWNEDTKKPTRKTVSDIESKFSSNDDVVAVGDIFFANVEQEWVNQPGGPIAHKCQTLIEPSRLIKLTAQRFIQTFLGKNYIAFHFRRHGFLKFCNAKQPSCFYPIPQAADCLIRVVERANVPVIYLSTDAAESEYGLLQSLLVLNGKPIPLFKRPPRNSAEKWDALLYRHGIEGDSQVEAMLDKTIGAMASTFIGASGSTFTEDILRLRKDWGSASTCDEYLCQGEEPNFIAENE
;
A
#
# COMPACT_ATOMS: atom_id res chain seq x y z
N MET A 1 -6.22 -12.17 -14.38
CA MET A 1 -5.54 -11.93 -13.08
C MET A 1 -4.59 -13.06 -12.67
N THR A 2 -4.84 -14.34 -12.98
CA THR A 2 -3.95 -15.45 -12.55
C THR A 2 -2.56 -15.45 -13.20
N ASN A 3 -2.44 -15.09 -14.48
CA ASN A 3 -1.12 -14.91 -15.13
C ASN A 3 -0.32 -13.69 -14.62
N GLN A 4 -0.91 -12.86 -13.75
CA GLN A 4 -0.44 -11.50 -13.44
C GLN A 4 0.40 -11.42 -12.15
N MET A 5 0.28 -12.41 -11.25
CA MET A 5 0.94 -12.43 -9.92
C MET A 5 2.23 -13.27 -9.87
N ILE A 6 2.46 -14.17 -10.83
CA ILE A 6 3.51 -15.21 -10.79
C ILE A 6 4.94 -14.66 -10.94
N ALA A 7 5.11 -13.54 -11.64
CA ALA A 7 6.43 -13.00 -11.93
C ALA A 7 7.02 -12.12 -10.81
N GLU A 8 6.25 -11.75 -9.77
CA GLU A 8 6.75 -10.92 -8.65
C GLU A 8 7.81 -11.65 -7.79
N THR A 9 7.79 -12.99 -7.79
CA THR A 9 8.66 -13.83 -6.93
C THR A 9 9.91 -14.35 -7.65
N LEU A 10 9.94 -14.36 -8.99
CA LEU A 10 11.10 -14.82 -9.76
C LEU A 10 12.30 -13.85 -9.71
N LEU A 11 12.09 -12.61 -9.25
CA LEU A 11 13.11 -11.57 -9.13
C LEU A 11 13.87 -11.59 -7.78
N THR A 12 13.44 -12.37 -6.79
CA THR A 12 14.04 -12.39 -5.45
C THR A 12 15.05 -13.52 -5.20
N ARG A 13 15.32 -14.39 -6.19
CA ARG A 13 16.41 -15.40 -6.13
C ARG A 13 17.76 -14.86 -6.65
N ILE A 14 18.14 -13.64 -6.28
CA ILE A 14 19.51 -13.13 -6.47
C ILE A 14 20.19 -13.10 -5.09
N PRO A 15 21.26 -13.90 -4.85
CA PRO A 15 21.97 -13.86 -3.58
C PRO A 15 22.69 -12.50 -3.41
N PRO A 16 22.85 -12.00 -2.17
CA PRO A 16 23.66 -10.81 -1.93
C PRO A 16 25.13 -11.16 -2.20
N SER A 17 25.69 -10.63 -3.29
CA SER A 17 27.12 -10.67 -3.53
C SER A 17 27.83 -9.76 -2.51
N ALA A 18 28.60 -10.40 -1.63
CA ALA A 18 29.56 -9.74 -0.76
C ALA A 18 30.71 -9.16 -1.58
N SER A 19 31.10 -7.92 -1.31
CA SER A 19 32.43 -7.41 -1.61
C SER A 19 32.82 -6.34 -0.59
N LEU A 20 33.57 -6.75 0.43
CA LEU A 20 34.54 -5.86 1.09
C LEU A 20 35.71 -5.66 0.12
N LEU A 21 36.25 -4.44 0.05
CA LEU A 21 37.69 -4.18 0.13
C LEU A 21 37.97 -2.69 0.41
N LEU A 22 39.00 -2.50 1.21
CA LEU A 22 39.48 -1.30 1.87
C LEU A 22 40.32 -0.38 0.97
N SER A 23 40.59 0.82 1.53
CA SER A 23 41.80 1.66 1.38
C SER A 23 41.67 2.80 0.36
N THR A 24 42.19 4.03 0.55
CA THR A 24 43.10 4.60 1.56
C THR A 24 42.85 6.11 1.69
N SER A 25 43.22 6.65 2.86
CA SER A 25 43.27 8.06 3.20
C SER A 25 44.43 8.79 2.52
N THR A 26 44.18 10.03 2.08
CA THR A 26 45.22 11.06 1.92
C THR A 26 44.66 12.45 2.25
N THR A 27 45.02 12.94 3.43
CA THR A 27 45.15 14.38 3.77
C THR A 27 46.40 14.95 3.06
N ILE A 28 46.56 16.24 2.70
CA ILE A 28 46.82 17.49 3.48
C ILE A 28 46.95 18.65 2.38
N PRO A 29 47.19 19.97 2.62
CA PRO A 29 46.36 21.11 3.12
C PRO A 29 46.22 22.39 2.22
N ILE A 30 45.30 23.29 2.66
CA ILE A 30 45.29 24.78 2.80
C ILE A 30 45.68 25.73 1.64
N SER A 31 44.71 26.60 1.22
CA SER A 31 44.72 28.09 1.30
C SER A 31 43.49 28.64 0.55
N GLY A 32 42.56 29.42 1.14
CA GLY A 32 42.65 30.88 1.30
C GLY A 32 41.62 31.61 0.39
N LEU A 33 40.60 32.22 1.01
CA LEU A 33 39.46 33.05 0.52
C LEU A 33 39.75 34.09 -0.62
N PRO A 34 38.74 34.78 -1.24
CA PRO A 34 37.32 34.94 -0.85
C PRO A 34 36.24 34.87 -1.97
N PHE A 35 34.99 34.79 -1.48
CA PHE A 35 33.71 35.04 -2.14
C PHE A 35 33.67 36.27 -3.06
N ARG A 36 33.10 36.10 -4.27
CA ARG A 36 32.26 37.11 -4.94
C ARG A 36 31.09 36.43 -5.67
N LEU A 37 29.88 36.76 -5.24
CA LEU A 37 28.63 36.54 -5.96
C LEU A 37 28.62 37.41 -7.23
N SER A 38 28.39 36.80 -8.40
CA SER A 38 28.04 37.51 -9.63
C SER A 38 26.75 36.92 -10.18
N VAL A 39 25.70 37.74 -10.11
CA VAL A 39 24.37 37.49 -10.65
C VAL A 39 24.39 37.71 -12.16
N SER A 40 23.73 36.81 -12.90
CA SER A 40 23.54 36.85 -14.36
C SER A 40 22.80 38.12 -14.84
N PRO A 41 23.10 38.66 -16.03
CA PRO A 41 22.32 39.74 -16.61
C PRO A 41 21.17 39.18 -17.46
N PHE A 42 19.94 39.65 -17.21
CA PHE A 42 18.80 39.49 -18.11
C PHE A 42 18.44 40.85 -18.75
N LEU A 43 18.08 40.75 -20.03
CA LEU A 43 17.25 41.63 -20.86
C LEU A 43 17.77 43.04 -21.22
N ASN A 44 18.25 43.13 -22.46
CA ASN A 44 18.18 44.33 -23.29
C ASN A 44 16.72 44.73 -23.54
N LEU A 45 16.32 45.91 -23.07
CA LEU A 45 15.16 46.63 -23.58
C LEU A 45 15.67 47.90 -24.29
N HIS A 46 15.42 47.94 -25.60
CA HIS A 46 15.63 49.10 -26.45
C HIS A 46 14.78 50.27 -25.93
N LEU A 47 15.43 51.32 -25.44
CA LEU A 47 14.77 52.57 -25.06
C LEU A 47 14.84 53.54 -26.25
N THR A 48 13.73 53.69 -26.98
CA THR A 48 13.56 54.80 -27.90
C THR A 48 13.39 56.09 -27.10
N ARG A 49 14.19 57.09 -27.47
CA ARG A 49 14.30 58.41 -26.85
C ARG A 49 13.04 59.23 -27.11
N ALA A 50 12.19 59.38 -26.10
CA ALA A 50 11.15 60.41 -26.06
C ALA A 50 11.59 61.51 -25.09
N SER A 51 11.79 62.71 -25.62
CA SER A 51 12.11 63.92 -24.87
C SER A 51 10.88 64.42 -24.10
N GLY A 52 10.96 64.39 -22.78
CA GLY A 52 10.02 65.06 -21.88
C GLY A 52 10.41 64.76 -20.45
N THR A 53 10.81 65.78 -19.68
CA THR A 53 10.97 65.64 -18.23
C THR A 53 9.60 65.30 -17.64
N PRO A 54 9.40 64.10 -17.05
CA PRO A 54 8.11 63.76 -16.46
C PRO A 54 7.86 64.74 -15.31
N SER A 55 6.68 65.35 -15.30
CA SER A 55 6.33 66.27 -14.24
C SER A 55 6.31 65.50 -12.92
N THR A 56 6.64 66.16 -11.81
CA THR A 56 6.58 65.57 -10.47
C THR A 56 5.19 65.02 -10.14
N GLU A 57 4.15 65.55 -10.80
CA GLU A 57 2.77 65.08 -10.72
C GLU A 57 2.52 63.76 -11.49
N ASP A 58 3.18 63.53 -12.62
CA ASP A 58 3.10 62.26 -13.36
C ASP A 58 3.76 61.11 -12.57
N LEU A 59 4.87 61.41 -11.87
CA LEU A 59 5.53 60.44 -11.00
C LEU A 59 4.67 60.10 -9.77
N LYS A 60 4.04 61.10 -9.14
CA LYS A 60 3.09 60.89 -8.03
C LYS A 60 1.89 60.06 -8.48
N SER A 61 1.32 60.37 -9.65
CA SER A 61 0.22 59.63 -10.27
C SER A 61 0.58 58.15 -10.49
N ALA A 62 1.77 57.88 -11.04
CA ALA A 62 2.24 56.51 -11.26
C ALA A 62 2.45 55.75 -9.94
N ILE A 63 3.00 56.40 -8.92
CA ILE A 63 3.21 55.79 -7.59
C ILE A 63 1.86 55.51 -6.90
N LEU A 64 0.89 56.43 -6.98
CA LEU A 64 -0.44 56.22 -6.41
C LEU A 64 -1.19 55.08 -7.10
N LYS A 65 -1.06 54.94 -8.43
CA LYS A 65 -1.59 53.78 -9.16
C LYS A 65 -0.93 52.47 -8.70
N GLN A 66 0.38 52.46 -8.51
CA GLN A 66 1.10 51.28 -8.00
C GLN A 66 0.65 50.90 -6.58
N ILE A 67 0.45 51.89 -5.70
CA ILE A 67 -0.03 51.67 -4.32
C ILE A 67 -1.48 51.17 -4.33
N SER A 68 -2.33 51.71 -5.20
CA SER A 68 -3.71 51.25 -5.38
C SER A 68 -3.76 49.79 -5.84
N LEU A 69 -2.94 49.44 -6.83
CA LEU A 69 -2.84 48.08 -7.35
C LEU A 69 -2.33 47.11 -6.29
N ASN A 70 -1.33 47.50 -5.50
CA ASN A 70 -0.84 46.67 -4.39
C ASN A 70 -1.90 46.47 -3.30
N LYS A 71 -2.75 47.47 -3.04
CA LYS A 71 -3.90 47.34 -2.13
C LYS A 71 -4.98 46.42 -2.68
N GLU A 72 -5.28 46.47 -3.98
CA GLU A 72 -6.20 45.53 -4.62
C GLU A 72 -5.66 44.10 -4.56
N ILE A 73 -4.38 43.89 -4.85
CA ILE A 73 -3.73 42.57 -4.75
C ILE A 73 -3.78 42.05 -3.31
N GLN A 74 -3.49 42.89 -2.31
CA GLN A 74 -3.63 42.49 -0.91
C GLN A 74 -5.08 42.19 -0.53
N ASN A 75 -6.06 42.97 -1.00
CA ASN A 75 -7.47 42.68 -0.74
C ASN A 75 -7.92 41.38 -1.39
N VAL A 76 -7.38 41.02 -2.57
CA VAL A 76 -7.68 39.73 -3.23
C VAL A 76 -7.00 38.56 -2.50
N LEU A 77 -5.76 38.72 -2.05
CA LEU A 77 -5.01 37.68 -1.34
C LEU A 77 -5.47 37.47 0.12
N LEU A 78 -6.01 38.52 0.75
CA LEU A 78 -6.47 38.51 2.15
C LEU A 78 -8.00 38.44 2.26
N SER A 79 -8.73 38.40 1.15
CA SER A 79 -10.17 38.12 1.17
C SER A 79 -10.35 36.70 1.71
N PRO A 80 -11.02 36.53 2.87
CA PRO A 80 -11.40 35.20 3.31
C PRO A 80 -12.35 34.64 2.25
N HIS A 81 -12.02 33.48 1.70
CA HIS A 81 -13.02 32.68 0.98
C HIS A 81 -14.23 32.57 1.89
N SER A 82 -15.37 33.15 1.50
CA SER A 82 -16.60 33.05 2.28
C SER A 82 -17.12 31.62 2.20
N SER A 83 -16.52 30.71 2.95
CA SER A 83 -17.23 29.56 3.48
C SER A 83 -18.28 30.13 4.43
N GLY A 84 -19.54 30.12 3.99
CA GLY A 84 -20.65 30.63 4.77
C GLY A 84 -20.66 30.03 6.18
N ASN A 85 -20.83 30.90 7.18
CA ASN A 85 -21.18 30.48 8.52
C ASN A 85 -22.51 29.73 8.49
N ILE A 86 -22.50 28.45 8.86
CA ILE A 86 -23.70 27.80 9.38
C ILE A 86 -23.32 27.34 10.78
N SER A 87 -23.92 28.04 11.74
CA SER A 87 -23.95 27.70 13.15
C SER A 87 -24.48 26.29 13.36
N GLU A 88 -23.86 25.57 14.28
CA GLU A 88 -24.31 24.27 14.78
C GLU A 88 -25.74 24.36 15.29
N GLU A 89 -26.68 23.66 14.63
CA GLU A 89 -27.83 23.05 15.30
C GLU A 89 -28.06 21.66 14.73
N VAL A 90 -28.24 20.71 15.64
CA VAL A 90 -28.46 19.28 15.40
C VAL A 90 -29.86 19.07 14.80
N GLY A 91 -29.94 18.46 13.61
CA GLY A 91 -31.21 17.99 13.04
C GLY A 91 -31.05 17.35 11.66
N ASP A 92 -31.46 16.10 11.53
CA ASP A 92 -31.55 15.36 10.27
C ASP A 92 -32.39 16.11 9.23
N ALA A 93 -31.79 16.46 8.08
CA ALA A 93 -32.54 16.77 6.87
C ALA A 93 -31.67 16.61 5.61
N HIS A 94 -32.20 15.86 4.65
CA HIS A 94 -31.67 15.66 3.30
C HIS A 94 -31.22 16.98 2.64
N SER A 95 -29.92 17.09 2.37
CA SER A 95 -29.36 18.23 1.63
C SER A 95 -29.61 18.05 0.13
N MET A 96 -30.52 18.86 -0.39
CA MET A 96 -30.82 18.99 -1.80
C MET A 96 -29.90 20.07 -2.42
N GLY A 97 -28.90 19.60 -3.19
CA GLY A 97 -28.43 20.25 -4.42
C GLY A 97 -27.56 21.50 -4.32
N SER A 98 -26.24 21.31 -4.18
CA SER A 98 -25.25 22.15 -4.86
C SER A 98 -24.70 21.37 -6.05
N PHE A 99 -24.91 21.86 -7.27
CA PHE A 99 -24.53 21.24 -8.56
C PHE A 99 -23.02 21.26 -8.84
N ALA A 100 -22.17 21.07 -7.83
CA ALA A 100 -20.87 20.48 -8.06
C ALA A 100 -21.13 18.98 -8.23
N LEU A 101 -21.20 18.50 -9.48
CA LEU A 101 -21.27 17.08 -9.78
C LEU A 101 -20.13 16.41 -8.98
N ASP A 102 -20.45 15.66 -7.93
CA ASP A 102 -19.45 14.99 -7.09
C ASP A 102 -18.82 13.87 -7.93
N ARG A 103 -17.81 14.24 -8.74
CA ARG A 103 -17.22 13.37 -9.78
C ARG A 103 -16.55 12.13 -9.17
N CYS A 104 -16.18 12.21 -7.90
CA CYS A 104 -15.48 11.16 -7.16
C CYS A 104 -16.27 10.75 -5.90
N ARG A 105 -17.51 10.31 -6.09
CA ARG A 105 -18.35 9.82 -4.98
C ARG A 105 -17.78 8.54 -4.36
N LYS A 106 -18.08 8.33 -3.08
CA LYS A 106 -17.84 7.03 -2.43
C LYS A 106 -18.67 5.94 -3.10
N MET A 107 -18.08 4.77 -3.26
CA MET A 107 -18.75 3.60 -3.81
C MET A 107 -19.57 2.88 -2.74
N ASP A 108 -20.81 2.53 -3.06
CA ASP A 108 -21.59 1.60 -2.25
C ASP A 108 -21.08 0.16 -2.47
N GLN A 109 -20.53 -0.43 -1.42
CA GLN A 109 -19.91 -1.75 -1.44
C GLN A 109 -20.90 -2.89 -1.23
N LYS A 110 -22.20 -2.60 -1.06
CA LYS A 110 -23.28 -3.60 -0.86
C LYS A 110 -22.92 -4.70 0.14
N LEU A 111 -22.37 -4.31 1.29
CA LEU A 111 -21.91 -5.24 2.32
C LEU A 111 -23.03 -6.13 2.90
N SER A 112 -24.31 -5.78 2.68
CA SER A 112 -25.47 -6.59 3.04
C SER A 112 -25.63 -7.85 2.17
N ASP A 113 -25.15 -7.82 0.92
CA ASP A 113 -25.43 -8.83 -0.10
C ASP A 113 -24.31 -9.89 -0.17
N ARG A 114 -23.40 -9.89 0.82
CA ARG A 114 -22.21 -10.75 0.84
C ARG A 114 -22.60 -12.21 1.05
N ARG A 115 -22.10 -13.08 0.17
CA ARG A 115 -22.09 -14.53 0.40
C ARG A 115 -21.06 -14.81 1.51
N THR A 116 -21.42 -15.46 2.61
CA THR A 116 -20.43 -15.72 3.69
C THR A 116 -20.51 -17.14 4.23
N ILE A 117 -19.41 -17.60 4.82
CA ILE A 117 -19.36 -18.81 5.65
C ILE A 117 -19.10 -18.45 7.11
N GLU A 118 -19.70 -19.22 8.01
CA GLU A 118 -19.36 -19.14 9.43
C GLU A 118 -18.10 -19.96 9.72
N TRP A 119 -17.16 -19.38 10.46
CA TRP A 119 -15.98 -20.11 10.92
C TRP A 119 -16.26 -20.71 12.30
N LYS A 120 -16.54 -22.02 12.34
CA LYS A 120 -16.86 -22.75 13.58
C LYS A 120 -15.81 -23.84 13.84
N PRO A 121 -14.61 -23.47 14.31
CA PRO A 121 -13.52 -24.42 14.44
C PRO A 121 -13.85 -25.54 15.44
N LYS A 122 -13.46 -26.77 15.09
CA LYS A 122 -13.54 -27.93 15.98
C LYS A 122 -12.47 -27.81 17.07
N SER A 123 -12.83 -28.20 18.29
CA SER A 123 -11.89 -28.21 19.41
C SER A 123 -10.67 -29.08 19.10
N ASN A 124 -9.47 -28.58 19.44
CA ASN A 124 -8.18 -29.25 19.23
C ASN A 124 -7.83 -29.60 17.77
N LYS A 125 -8.49 -28.98 16.78
CA LYS A 125 -8.16 -29.14 15.36
C LYS A 125 -7.53 -27.84 14.83
N PHE A 126 -6.30 -27.96 14.34
CA PHE A 126 -5.47 -26.82 13.92
C PHE A 126 -5.12 -26.92 12.45
N LEU A 127 -5.07 -25.76 11.79
CA LEU A 127 -4.43 -25.56 10.49
C LEU A 127 -3.20 -24.68 10.72
N PHE A 128 -2.02 -25.22 10.45
CA PHE A 128 -0.76 -24.49 10.51
C PHE A 128 -0.55 -23.77 9.18
N ALA A 129 -0.52 -22.44 9.19
CA ALA A 129 -0.32 -21.66 7.98
C ALA A 129 1.13 -21.75 7.51
N ILE A 130 1.36 -21.73 6.20
CA ILE A 130 2.71 -21.63 5.62
C ILE A 130 2.68 -20.61 4.50
N CYS A 131 3.41 -19.51 4.65
CA CYS A 131 3.54 -18.46 3.64
C CYS A 131 5.03 -18.16 3.45
N THR A 132 5.54 -18.40 2.26
CA THR A 132 6.98 -18.35 1.95
C THR A 132 7.28 -17.52 0.71
N SER A 133 6.26 -17.18 -0.07
CA SER A 133 6.40 -16.51 -1.37
C SER A 133 6.27 -15.00 -1.28
N GLY A 134 7.28 -14.30 -1.78
CA GLY A 134 7.20 -12.87 -2.08
C GLY A 134 7.52 -11.96 -0.91
N GLN A 135 6.87 -10.79 -0.88
CA GLN A 135 7.04 -9.78 0.17
C GLN A 135 5.79 -9.72 1.08
N MET A 136 5.74 -8.76 1.99
CA MET A 136 4.68 -8.65 3.01
C MET A 136 3.25 -8.74 2.44
N SER A 137 2.96 -8.10 1.30
CA SER A 137 1.63 -8.18 0.68
C SER A 137 1.28 -9.59 0.20
N ASN A 138 2.24 -10.33 -0.35
CA ASN A 138 2.04 -11.71 -0.78
C ASN A 138 1.72 -12.62 0.44
N HIS A 139 2.43 -12.41 1.55
CA HIS A 139 2.22 -13.16 2.79
C HIS A 139 0.87 -12.83 3.43
N LEU A 140 0.40 -11.58 3.38
CA LEU A 140 -0.93 -11.21 3.85
C LEU A 140 -2.04 -11.86 3.01
N ILE A 141 -1.91 -11.85 1.68
CA ILE A 141 -2.84 -12.55 0.78
C ILE A 141 -2.82 -14.06 1.04
N CYS A 142 -1.63 -14.64 1.25
CA CYS A 142 -1.48 -16.04 1.63
C CYS A 142 -2.17 -16.35 2.97
N LEU A 143 -2.01 -15.48 3.98
CA LEU A 143 -2.66 -15.63 5.29
C LEU A 143 -4.18 -15.53 5.18
N GLU A 144 -4.70 -14.58 4.39
CA GLU A 144 -6.14 -14.45 4.09
C GLU A 144 -6.72 -15.73 3.48
N LYS A 145 -6.00 -16.32 2.52
CA LYS A 145 -6.39 -17.62 1.94
C LYS A 145 -6.35 -18.74 2.97
N HIS A 146 -5.38 -18.74 3.87
CA HIS A 146 -5.31 -19.71 4.95
C HIS A 146 -6.46 -19.55 5.95
N MET A 147 -6.88 -18.32 6.24
CA MET A 147 -8.08 -18.06 7.03
C MET A 147 -9.33 -18.62 6.36
N PHE A 148 -9.47 -18.46 5.05
CA PHE A 148 -10.58 -19.04 4.30
C PHE A 148 -10.55 -20.58 4.33
N PHE A 149 -9.38 -21.20 4.15
CA PHE A 149 -9.22 -22.65 4.25
C PHE A 149 -9.52 -23.16 5.66
N ALA A 150 -9.04 -22.47 6.70
CA ALA A 150 -9.32 -22.82 8.08
C ALA A 150 -10.82 -22.74 8.41
N ALA A 151 -11.51 -21.74 7.84
CA ALA A 151 -12.96 -21.60 7.96
C ALA A 151 -13.71 -22.76 7.29
N ILE A 152 -13.38 -23.10 6.05
CA ILE A 152 -13.95 -24.26 5.33
C ILE A 152 -13.73 -25.56 6.11
N LEU A 153 -12.50 -25.80 6.55
CA LEU A 153 -12.11 -27.05 7.21
C LEU A 153 -12.52 -27.09 8.70
N ASN A 154 -13.13 -26.03 9.21
CA ASN A 154 -13.48 -25.85 10.63
C ASN A 154 -12.28 -26.14 11.56
N ARG A 155 -11.16 -25.48 11.31
CA ARG A 155 -9.92 -25.58 12.11
C ARG A 155 -9.52 -24.22 12.68
N ILE A 156 -8.87 -24.22 13.83
CA ILE A 156 -8.20 -23.03 14.38
C ILE A 156 -6.96 -22.76 13.52
N LEU A 157 -6.80 -21.55 13.01
CA LEU A 157 -5.62 -21.16 12.26
C LEU A 157 -4.48 -20.81 13.22
N VAL A 158 -3.31 -21.40 12.99
CA VAL A 158 -2.07 -21.06 13.69
C VAL A 158 -1.25 -20.12 12.81
N ILE A 159 -1.01 -18.91 13.30
CA ILE A 159 -0.08 -17.97 12.67
C ILE A 159 1.36 -18.45 12.93
N PRO A 160 2.25 -18.49 11.92
CA PRO A 160 3.62 -18.97 12.11
C PRO A 160 4.41 -18.09 13.08
N SER A 161 5.47 -18.68 13.66
CA SER A 161 6.41 -17.90 14.47
C SER A 161 7.20 -16.92 13.59
N HIS A 162 7.56 -15.77 14.15
CA HIS A 162 8.44 -14.77 13.53
C HIS A 162 9.85 -15.30 13.17
N LYS A 163 10.20 -16.51 13.64
CA LYS A 163 11.44 -17.22 13.28
C LYS A 163 11.35 -17.98 11.96
N VAL A 164 10.14 -18.22 11.47
CA VAL A 164 9.85 -18.93 10.21
C VAL A 164 9.31 -17.97 9.17
N ASP A 165 8.46 -17.03 9.59
CA ASP A 165 7.76 -16.08 8.73
C ASP A 165 7.79 -14.68 9.37
N PHE A 166 7.03 -13.73 8.81
CA PHE A 166 6.85 -12.39 9.31
C PHE A 166 6.23 -12.34 10.71
N GLN A 167 6.57 -11.29 11.45
CA GLN A 167 5.99 -11.02 12.76
C GLN A 167 4.62 -10.33 12.59
N PHE A 168 3.61 -11.09 12.16
CA PHE A 168 2.28 -10.57 11.86
C PHE A 168 1.66 -9.73 12.98
N SER A 169 1.92 -10.06 14.26
CA SER A 169 1.40 -9.31 15.41
C SER A 169 1.88 -7.86 15.50
N ARG A 170 2.97 -7.49 14.82
CA ARG A 170 3.38 -6.07 14.70
C ARG A 170 2.52 -5.30 13.71
N VAL A 171 1.98 -5.99 12.72
CA VAL A 171 1.41 -5.40 11.50
C VAL A 171 -0.10 -5.49 11.47
N ILE A 172 -0.69 -6.60 11.92
CA ILE A 172 -2.13 -6.82 11.97
C ILE A 172 -2.61 -7.05 13.41
N ASP A 173 -3.87 -6.69 13.66
CA ASP A 173 -4.50 -6.90 14.96
C ASP A 173 -5.17 -8.28 15.04
N ILE A 174 -4.47 -9.26 15.63
CA ILE A 174 -4.97 -10.65 15.76
C ILE A 174 -6.14 -10.73 16.75
N ASP A 175 -6.13 -9.90 17.79
CA ASP A 175 -7.20 -9.85 18.80
C ASP A 175 -8.48 -9.28 18.21
N HIS A 176 -8.37 -8.32 17.29
CA HIS A 176 -9.48 -7.81 16.50
C HIS A 176 -10.15 -8.93 15.70
N ILE A 177 -9.39 -9.78 14.99
CA ILE A 177 -9.93 -10.91 14.21
C ILE A 177 -10.83 -11.81 15.08
N ASN A 178 -10.30 -12.25 16.23
CA ASN A 178 -11.04 -13.11 17.17
C ASN A 178 -12.27 -12.38 17.76
N SER A 179 -12.12 -11.10 18.11
CA SER A 179 -13.21 -10.26 18.64
C SER A 179 -14.34 -10.07 17.63
N CYS A 180 -14.01 -9.90 16.34
CA CYS A 180 -14.95 -9.76 15.24
C CYS A 180 -15.77 -11.01 14.98
N LEU A 181 -15.19 -12.18 15.21
CA LEU A 181 -15.85 -13.48 15.07
C LEU A 181 -16.51 -13.94 16.37
N GLY A 182 -16.27 -13.23 17.48
CA GLY A 182 -16.83 -13.52 18.80
C GLY A 182 -16.34 -14.84 19.39
N ARG A 183 -15.25 -15.41 18.87
CA ARG A 183 -14.66 -16.67 19.31
C ARG A 183 -13.20 -16.76 18.89
N LYS A 184 -12.45 -17.64 19.52
CA LYS A 184 -11.04 -17.89 19.18
C LYS A 184 -10.92 -18.78 17.95
N VAL A 185 -10.53 -18.18 16.83
CA VAL A 185 -10.34 -18.86 15.53
C VAL A 185 -8.90 -18.80 15.03
N VAL A 186 -8.14 -17.81 15.48
CA VAL A 186 -6.75 -17.57 15.10
C VAL A 186 -5.92 -17.48 16.37
N ILE A 187 -4.79 -18.18 16.41
CA ILE A 187 -3.87 -18.17 17.55
C ILE A 187 -2.43 -17.98 17.07
N SER A 188 -1.57 -17.47 17.96
CA SER A 188 -0.13 -17.39 17.70
C SER A 188 0.52 -18.77 17.77
N PHE A 189 1.72 -18.88 17.22
CA PHE A 189 2.56 -20.06 17.36
C PHE A 189 2.87 -20.37 18.83
N GLU A 190 3.15 -19.35 19.63
CA GLU A 190 3.49 -19.49 21.05
C GLU A 190 2.33 -20.11 21.83
N GLU A 191 1.11 -19.62 21.61
CA GLU A 191 -0.09 -20.19 22.24
C GLU A 191 -0.35 -21.63 21.77
N PHE A 192 -0.20 -21.90 20.48
CA PHE A 192 -0.29 -23.26 19.94
C PHE A 192 0.73 -24.20 20.60
N SER A 193 1.96 -23.72 20.84
CA SER A 193 3.01 -24.48 21.51
C SER A 193 2.64 -24.84 22.95
N GLU A 194 2.05 -23.91 23.68
CA GLU A 194 1.55 -24.14 25.04
C GLU A 194 0.40 -25.16 25.06
N ILE A 195 -0.58 -25.03 24.16
CA ILE A 195 -1.70 -25.96 24.04
C ILE A 195 -1.21 -27.39 23.75
N LYS A 196 -0.21 -27.53 22.87
CA LYS A 196 0.40 -28.81 22.54
C LYS A 196 1.47 -29.27 23.54
N LYS A 197 1.66 -28.55 24.65
CA LYS A 197 2.65 -28.87 25.70
C LYS A 197 4.06 -29.09 25.13
N HIS A 198 4.43 -28.28 24.15
CA HIS A 198 5.67 -28.38 23.37
C HIS A 198 5.87 -29.68 22.57
N HIS A 199 4.87 -30.57 22.49
CA HIS A 199 4.85 -31.69 21.56
C HIS A 199 4.32 -31.25 20.19
N LEU A 200 5.14 -30.48 19.48
CA LEU A 200 4.78 -29.90 18.19
C LEU A 200 4.96 -30.93 17.07
N HIS A 201 3.85 -31.47 16.59
CA HIS A 201 3.82 -32.36 15.44
C HIS A 201 2.75 -31.90 14.44
N ILE A 202 3.12 -31.80 13.17
CA ILE A 202 2.22 -31.66 12.04
C ILE A 202 1.94 -33.06 11.50
N ASP A 203 0.72 -33.55 11.70
CA ASP A 203 0.33 -34.91 11.33
C ASP A 203 0.38 -35.09 9.81
N ARG A 204 -0.14 -34.12 9.05
CA ARG A 204 -0.13 -34.10 7.58
C ARG A 204 0.23 -32.74 7.03
N PHE A 205 1.08 -32.74 6.02
CA PHE A 205 1.51 -31.53 5.33
C PHE A 205 1.10 -31.63 3.86
N PHE A 206 0.03 -30.92 3.51
CA PHE A 206 -0.51 -30.89 2.16
C PHE A 206 0.19 -29.84 1.30
N CYS A 207 0.72 -30.27 0.16
CA CYS A 207 1.20 -29.38 -0.88
C CYS A 207 0.05 -29.04 -1.83
N TYR A 208 -0.45 -27.79 -1.76
CA TYR A 208 -1.40 -27.29 -2.74
C TYR A 208 -0.78 -27.30 -4.14
N PHE A 209 0.44 -26.77 -4.26
CA PHE A 209 1.25 -26.80 -5.47
C PHE A 209 2.28 -27.91 -5.42
N SER A 210 2.42 -28.63 -6.53
CA SER A 210 3.48 -29.61 -6.74
C SER A 210 4.61 -29.06 -7.62
N ASN A 211 4.34 -27.98 -8.38
CA ASN A 211 5.30 -27.36 -9.30
C ASN A 211 5.41 -25.83 -9.07
N PRO A 212 6.61 -25.24 -9.22
CA PRO A 212 7.88 -25.88 -9.58
C PRO A 212 8.49 -26.72 -8.44
N ASP A 213 8.22 -26.33 -7.19
CA ASP A 213 8.73 -26.97 -5.99
C ASP A 213 7.54 -27.41 -5.10
N PRO A 214 7.53 -28.64 -4.54
CA PRO A 214 6.44 -29.11 -3.68
C PRO A 214 6.22 -28.20 -2.48
N CYS A 215 4.95 -27.84 -2.22
CA CYS A 215 4.52 -26.95 -1.14
C CYS A 215 5.08 -25.51 -1.20
N TYR A 216 5.98 -25.22 -2.15
CA TYR A 216 6.79 -24.00 -2.20
C TYR A 216 7.55 -23.71 -0.91
N VAL A 217 7.95 -24.75 -0.19
CA VAL A 217 8.72 -24.66 1.07
C VAL A 217 10.11 -25.21 0.81
N ASP A 218 11.13 -24.36 0.95
CA ASP A 218 12.52 -24.77 0.81
C ASP A 218 13.08 -25.45 2.08
N ASP A 219 14.28 -26.00 1.94
CA ASP A 219 14.99 -26.68 3.03
C ASP A 219 15.30 -25.73 4.21
N GLU A 220 15.44 -24.44 3.97
CA GLU A 220 15.70 -23.45 5.01
C GLU A 220 14.47 -23.27 5.92
N HIS A 221 13.27 -23.14 5.32
CA HIS A 221 12.02 -23.06 6.06
C HIS A 221 11.74 -24.36 6.83
N ILE A 222 11.99 -25.53 6.23
CA ILE A 222 11.89 -26.82 6.94
C ILE A 222 12.86 -26.86 8.13
N LYS A 223 14.09 -26.38 7.96
CA LYS A 223 15.10 -26.33 9.04
C LYS A 223 14.68 -25.38 10.16
N LYS A 224 14.10 -24.22 9.83
CA LYS A 224 13.57 -23.26 10.81
C LYS A 224 12.45 -23.90 11.64
N LEU A 225 11.50 -24.60 11.00
CA LEU A 225 10.44 -25.34 11.69
C LEU A 225 11.01 -26.41 12.64
N LYS A 226 11.98 -27.21 12.19
CA LYS A 226 12.65 -28.21 13.03
C LYS A 226 13.37 -27.58 14.23
N THR A 227 14.00 -26.43 14.04
CA THR A 227 14.70 -25.68 15.12
C THR A 227 13.72 -25.18 16.18
N LEU A 228 12.46 -24.92 15.81
CA LEU A 228 11.37 -24.63 16.73
C LEU A 228 10.78 -25.87 17.43
N GLY A 229 11.34 -27.06 17.19
CA GLY A 229 10.84 -28.31 17.73
C GLY A 229 9.62 -28.85 16.98
N VAL A 230 9.26 -28.27 15.83
CA VAL A 230 8.15 -28.76 14.99
C VAL A 230 8.63 -29.96 14.19
N SER A 231 8.07 -31.12 14.49
CA SER A 231 8.17 -32.31 13.65
C SER A 231 7.02 -32.36 12.66
N MET A 232 7.21 -33.01 11.51
CA MET A 232 6.20 -33.10 10.47
C MET A 232 6.16 -34.47 9.82
N GLY A 233 4.97 -34.92 9.42
CA GLY A 233 4.76 -36.07 8.58
C GLY A 233 5.30 -35.87 7.15
N LYS A 234 4.94 -36.79 6.25
CA LYS A 234 5.36 -36.71 4.84
C LYS A 234 4.62 -35.57 4.13
N LEU A 235 5.31 -34.93 3.19
CA LEU A 235 4.70 -34.00 2.24
C LEU A 235 3.78 -34.76 1.28
N GLU A 236 2.56 -34.28 1.14
CA GLU A 236 1.51 -34.91 0.34
C GLU A 236 0.93 -33.92 -0.68
N SER A 237 1.16 -34.16 -1.97
CA SER A 237 0.56 -33.31 -3.01
C SER A 237 -0.95 -33.52 -3.08
N ALA A 238 -1.71 -32.43 -2.90
CA ALA A 238 -3.17 -32.44 -3.07
C ALA A 238 -3.55 -32.67 -4.53
N TRP A 239 -2.80 -32.06 -5.44
CA TRP A 239 -2.94 -32.15 -6.90
C TRP A 239 -1.58 -32.04 -7.61
N ASN A 240 -1.58 -32.32 -8.91
CA ASN A 240 -0.51 -31.89 -9.81
C ASN A 240 -0.80 -30.46 -10.29
N GLU A 241 -0.48 -29.48 -9.46
CA GLU A 241 -0.81 -28.06 -9.67
C GLU A 241 0.46 -27.23 -9.86
N ASP A 242 0.44 -26.30 -10.81
CA ASP A 242 1.55 -25.40 -11.14
C ASP A 242 1.19 -23.97 -10.75
N THR A 243 2.05 -23.35 -9.93
CA THR A 243 1.96 -21.93 -9.58
C THR A 243 1.86 -21.02 -10.79
N LYS A 244 2.47 -21.37 -11.93
CA LYS A 244 2.45 -20.57 -13.16
C LYS A 244 1.11 -20.58 -13.89
N LYS A 245 0.28 -21.60 -13.68
CA LYS A 245 -1.02 -21.77 -14.34
C LYS A 245 -2.02 -22.40 -13.36
N PRO A 246 -2.35 -21.70 -12.25
CA PRO A 246 -3.19 -22.26 -11.21
C PRO A 246 -4.62 -22.44 -11.71
N THR A 247 -5.09 -23.68 -11.67
CA THR A 247 -6.45 -24.03 -12.06
C THR A 247 -7.47 -23.52 -11.02
N ARG A 248 -8.67 -23.18 -11.50
CA ARG A 248 -9.76 -22.73 -10.62
C ARG A 248 -10.23 -23.91 -9.76
N LYS A 249 -10.36 -23.69 -8.45
CA LYS A 249 -10.94 -24.63 -7.49
C LYS A 249 -12.16 -24.05 -6.80
N THR A 250 -13.05 -24.95 -6.40
CA THR A 250 -14.25 -24.67 -5.61
C THR A 250 -14.04 -25.02 -4.14
N VAL A 251 -14.96 -24.59 -3.26
CA VAL A 251 -14.96 -25.04 -1.85
C VAL A 251 -15.04 -26.57 -1.73
N SER A 252 -15.84 -27.23 -2.57
CA SER A 252 -15.97 -28.69 -2.58
C SER A 252 -14.64 -29.39 -2.90
N ASP A 253 -13.83 -28.81 -3.80
CA ASP A 253 -12.48 -29.31 -4.10
C ASP A 253 -11.56 -29.19 -2.87
N ILE A 254 -11.68 -28.08 -2.12
CA ILE A 254 -10.89 -27.87 -0.89
C ILE A 254 -11.32 -28.87 0.19
N GLU A 255 -12.61 -29.00 0.45
CA GLU A 255 -13.15 -29.93 1.45
C GLU A 255 -12.76 -31.37 1.13
N SER A 256 -12.93 -31.80 -0.12
CA SER A 256 -12.64 -33.19 -0.52
C SER A 256 -11.16 -33.57 -0.38
N LYS A 257 -10.23 -32.62 -0.52
CA LYS A 257 -8.78 -32.89 -0.49
C LYS A 257 -8.11 -32.60 0.83
N PHE A 258 -8.50 -31.55 1.52
CA PHE A 258 -7.83 -31.09 2.74
C PHE A 258 -8.58 -31.45 4.02
N SER A 259 -9.80 -32.01 3.92
CA SER A 259 -10.48 -32.55 5.10
C SER A 259 -9.66 -33.70 5.68
N SER A 260 -9.35 -33.57 6.97
CA SER A 260 -8.73 -34.63 7.75
C SER A 260 -9.32 -34.65 9.15
N ASN A 261 -9.27 -35.81 9.80
CA ASN A 261 -9.54 -35.96 11.22
C ASN A 261 -8.28 -35.78 12.08
N ASP A 262 -7.12 -35.51 11.49
CA ASP A 262 -5.88 -35.27 12.24
C ASP A 262 -5.97 -33.99 13.09
N ASP A 263 -5.20 -33.93 14.16
CA ASP A 263 -5.21 -32.80 15.08
C ASP A 263 -4.57 -31.56 14.47
N VAL A 264 -3.44 -31.72 13.79
CA VAL A 264 -2.66 -30.63 13.21
C VAL A 264 -2.37 -30.96 11.76
N VAL A 265 -2.91 -30.16 10.85
CA VAL A 265 -2.56 -30.22 9.43
C VAL A 265 -1.88 -28.93 9.03
N ALA A 266 -0.97 -29.00 8.06
CA ALA A 266 -0.40 -27.84 7.39
C ALA A 266 -0.79 -27.87 5.92
N VAL A 267 -1.00 -26.69 5.34
CA VAL A 267 -1.07 -26.51 3.89
C VAL A 267 0.12 -25.64 3.52
N GLY A 268 0.83 -26.01 2.45
CA GLY A 268 1.96 -25.22 1.92
C GLY A 268 1.52 -23.85 1.42
N ASP A 269 2.44 -23.12 0.79
CA ASP A 269 2.14 -21.79 0.28
C ASP A 269 0.96 -21.81 -0.70
N ILE A 270 -0.06 -21.01 -0.42
CA ILE A 270 -1.27 -20.86 -1.25
C ILE A 270 -1.43 -19.44 -1.79
N PHE A 271 -0.38 -18.62 -1.80
CA PHE A 271 -0.41 -17.28 -2.38
C PHE A 271 -0.95 -17.28 -3.82
N PHE A 272 -0.52 -18.26 -4.64
CA PHE A 272 -0.97 -18.38 -6.03
C PHE A 272 -2.31 -19.13 -6.22
N ALA A 273 -2.91 -19.66 -5.14
CA ALA A 273 -4.09 -20.52 -5.25
C ALA A 273 -5.28 -19.75 -5.83
N ASN A 274 -5.94 -20.34 -6.83
CA ASN A 274 -7.09 -19.75 -7.51
C ASN A 274 -8.38 -20.44 -7.02
N VAL A 275 -8.84 -20.05 -5.83
CA VAL A 275 -9.98 -20.67 -5.14
C VAL A 275 -11.07 -19.63 -4.97
N GLU A 276 -12.23 -19.85 -5.60
CA GLU A 276 -13.42 -18.99 -5.41
C GLU A 276 -13.11 -17.49 -5.49
N GLN A 277 -12.26 -17.08 -6.44
CA GLN A 277 -11.60 -15.76 -6.44
C GLN A 277 -12.55 -14.57 -6.30
N GLU A 278 -13.70 -14.61 -6.96
CA GLU A 278 -14.73 -13.56 -6.89
C GLU A 278 -15.36 -13.47 -5.50
N TRP A 279 -15.60 -14.62 -4.87
CA TRP A 279 -16.16 -14.71 -3.54
C TRP A 279 -15.14 -14.30 -2.47
N VAL A 280 -13.89 -14.74 -2.59
CA VAL A 280 -12.82 -14.38 -1.64
C VAL A 280 -12.51 -12.87 -1.72
N ASN A 281 -12.51 -12.29 -2.91
CA ASN A 281 -12.17 -10.88 -3.13
C ASN A 281 -13.35 -9.90 -2.98
N GLN A 282 -14.55 -10.39 -2.63
CA GLN A 282 -15.69 -9.50 -2.42
C GLN A 282 -15.41 -8.54 -1.26
N PRO A 283 -16.03 -7.35 -1.24
CA PRO A 283 -15.93 -6.43 -0.10
C PRO A 283 -16.29 -7.10 1.23
N GLY A 284 -15.47 -6.94 2.25
CA GLY A 284 -15.64 -7.56 3.56
C GLY A 284 -15.34 -9.07 3.61
N GLY A 285 -14.84 -9.67 2.52
CA GLY A 285 -14.35 -11.05 2.50
C GLY A 285 -15.41 -12.15 2.64
N PRO A 286 -14.99 -13.43 2.60
CA PRO A 286 -15.91 -14.58 2.57
C PRO A 286 -16.34 -15.08 3.95
N ILE A 287 -15.72 -14.60 5.04
CA ILE A 287 -15.98 -15.07 6.41
C ILE A 287 -16.99 -14.14 7.08
N ALA A 288 -18.05 -14.70 7.67
CA ALA A 288 -19.07 -13.93 8.38
C ALA A 288 -18.51 -13.30 9.66
N HIS A 289 -18.61 -11.98 9.82
CA HIS A 289 -18.13 -11.23 10.99
C HIS A 289 -18.99 -9.99 11.28
N LYS A 290 -18.90 -9.46 12.50
CA LYS A 290 -19.65 -8.26 12.94
C LYS A 290 -18.91 -6.92 12.75
N CYS A 291 -17.62 -6.97 12.47
CA CYS A 291 -16.79 -5.77 12.29
C CYS A 291 -16.93 -5.17 10.89
N GLN A 292 -16.40 -3.96 10.72
CA GLN A 292 -16.28 -3.32 9.41
C GLN A 292 -15.32 -4.10 8.48
N THR A 293 -14.14 -4.47 9.00
CA THR A 293 -13.20 -5.38 8.33
C THR A 293 -12.76 -6.45 9.31
N LEU A 294 -12.45 -7.65 8.81
CA LEU A 294 -11.93 -8.74 9.62
C LEU A 294 -10.43 -8.56 9.92
N ILE A 295 -9.64 -8.13 8.93
CA ILE A 295 -8.19 -7.95 9.05
C ILE A 295 -7.89 -6.46 8.93
N GLU A 296 -7.39 -5.87 10.00
CA GLU A 296 -6.94 -4.48 10.02
C GLU A 296 -5.50 -4.34 10.48
N PRO A 297 -4.83 -3.24 10.09
CA PRO A 297 -3.52 -2.87 10.62
C PRO A 297 -3.56 -2.78 12.14
N SER A 298 -2.44 -3.09 12.79
CA SER A 298 -2.33 -2.95 14.24
C SER A 298 -2.71 -1.53 14.69
N ARG A 299 -3.26 -1.42 15.90
CA ARG A 299 -3.72 -0.13 16.43
C ARG A 299 -2.64 0.96 16.39
N LEU A 300 -1.38 0.59 16.61
CA LEU A 300 -0.24 1.52 16.53
C LEU A 300 -0.07 2.09 15.12
N ILE A 301 -0.16 1.26 14.09
CA ILE A 301 -0.06 1.68 12.68
C ILE A 301 -1.25 2.56 12.30
N LYS A 302 -2.48 2.12 12.63
CA LYS A 302 -3.71 2.86 12.35
C LYS A 302 -3.71 4.27 12.95
N LEU A 303 -3.32 4.40 14.23
CA LEU A 303 -3.21 5.69 14.90
C LEU A 303 -2.08 6.55 14.32
N THR A 304 -0.96 5.95 13.94
CA THR A 304 0.16 6.66 13.31
C THR A 304 -0.24 7.22 11.95
N ALA A 305 -0.95 6.44 11.13
CA ALA A 305 -1.51 6.90 9.87
C ALA A 305 -2.45 8.10 10.06
N GLN A 306 -3.35 8.03 11.05
CA GLN A 306 -4.26 9.14 11.36
C GLN A 306 -3.50 10.41 11.76
N ARG A 307 -2.45 10.29 12.58
CA ARG A 307 -1.60 11.43 12.95
C ARG A 307 -0.85 12.00 11.76
N PHE A 308 -0.35 11.14 10.88
CA PHE A 308 0.32 11.57 9.65
C PHE A 308 -0.64 12.37 8.76
N ILE A 309 -1.85 11.83 8.53
CA ILE A 309 -2.90 12.50 7.76
C ILE A 309 -3.27 13.83 8.40
N GLN A 310 -3.51 13.86 9.71
CA GLN A 310 -3.81 15.09 10.46
C GLN A 310 -2.71 16.15 10.33
N THR A 311 -1.44 15.72 10.28
CA THR A 311 -0.29 16.63 10.25
C THR A 311 -0.03 17.20 8.85
N PHE A 312 -0.09 16.36 7.81
CA PHE A 312 0.42 16.72 6.48
C PHE A 312 -0.62 16.79 5.37
N LEU A 313 -1.72 16.03 5.47
CA LEU A 313 -2.59 15.77 4.31
C LEU A 313 -3.99 16.36 4.45
N GLY A 314 -4.56 16.32 5.65
CA GLY A 314 -5.98 16.58 5.88
C GLY A 314 -6.90 15.48 5.31
N LYS A 315 -8.21 15.72 5.35
CA LYS A 315 -9.23 14.71 4.99
C LYS A 315 -9.40 14.46 3.49
N ASN A 316 -8.91 15.37 2.63
CA ASN A 316 -9.10 15.31 1.18
C ASN A 316 -7.73 15.26 0.51
N TYR A 317 -7.31 14.07 0.09
CA TYR A 317 -6.05 13.84 -0.60
C TYR A 317 -6.15 12.62 -1.51
N ILE A 318 -5.38 12.62 -2.59
CA ILE A 318 -5.13 11.41 -3.37
C ILE A 318 -3.99 10.65 -2.72
N ALA A 319 -4.13 9.33 -2.58
CA ALA A 319 -2.98 8.47 -2.38
C ALA A 319 -2.56 7.83 -3.70
N PHE A 320 -1.27 7.88 -3.99
CA PHE A 320 -0.67 7.33 -5.20
C PHE A 320 0.38 6.29 -4.82
N HIS A 321 0.18 5.06 -5.29
CA HIS A 321 1.19 4.02 -5.22
C HIS A 321 1.98 3.96 -6.53
N PHE A 322 3.22 4.46 -6.48
CA PHE A 322 4.12 4.47 -7.63
C PHE A 322 5.20 3.39 -7.46
N ARG A 323 4.97 2.24 -8.09
CA ARG A 323 5.87 1.08 -8.02
C ARG A 323 6.90 1.11 -9.15
N ARG A 324 8.20 1.08 -8.82
CA ARG A 324 9.33 1.25 -9.73
C ARG A 324 10.40 0.16 -9.60
N HIS A 325 10.91 -0.09 -8.40
CA HIS A 325 12.06 -0.97 -8.18
C HIS A 325 11.74 -2.42 -8.57
N GLY A 326 12.56 -2.99 -9.46
CA GLY A 326 12.35 -4.32 -10.05
C GLY A 326 11.11 -4.45 -10.95
N PHE A 327 10.27 -3.41 -11.00
CA PHE A 327 8.94 -3.46 -11.62
C PHE A 327 9.01 -3.30 -13.14
N LEU A 328 10.03 -2.61 -13.66
CA LEU A 328 10.27 -2.46 -15.10
C LEU A 328 10.35 -3.83 -15.79
N LYS A 329 11.24 -4.71 -15.31
CA LYS A 329 11.42 -6.06 -15.86
C LYS A 329 10.15 -6.90 -15.73
N PHE A 330 9.46 -6.80 -14.59
CA PHE A 330 8.20 -7.50 -14.37
C PHE A 330 7.10 -7.04 -15.34
N CYS A 331 6.97 -5.74 -15.57
CA CYS A 331 5.96 -5.18 -16.46
C CYS A 331 6.27 -5.43 -17.93
N ASN A 332 7.53 -5.37 -18.36
CA ASN A 332 7.90 -5.63 -19.76
C ASN A 332 7.76 -7.11 -20.17
N ALA A 333 7.66 -8.02 -19.21
CA ALA A 333 7.26 -9.40 -19.46
C ALA A 333 5.76 -9.56 -19.78
N LYS A 334 4.95 -8.49 -19.63
CA LYS A 334 3.52 -8.47 -19.95
C LYS A 334 3.27 -7.78 -21.28
N GLN A 335 2.12 -8.07 -21.88
CA GLN A 335 1.68 -7.51 -23.16
C GLN A 335 0.24 -6.96 -23.01
N PRO A 336 0.03 -5.62 -23.05
CA PRO A 336 1.05 -4.57 -23.06
C PRO A 336 1.81 -4.46 -21.71
N SER A 337 2.93 -3.73 -21.71
CA SER A 337 3.66 -3.44 -20.46
C SER A 337 2.78 -2.65 -19.48
N CYS A 338 3.01 -2.82 -18.19
CA CYS A 338 2.39 -2.03 -17.13
C CYS A 338 3.27 -0.92 -16.55
N PHE A 339 4.44 -0.65 -17.16
CA PHE A 339 5.40 0.33 -16.65
C PHE A 339 5.34 1.63 -17.44
N TYR A 340 4.75 2.66 -16.83
CA TYR A 340 4.58 3.97 -17.48
C TYR A 340 5.83 4.85 -17.32
N PRO A 341 6.31 5.51 -18.39
CA PRO A 341 7.30 6.58 -18.30
C PRO A 341 6.81 7.71 -17.38
N ILE A 342 7.74 8.37 -16.68
CA ILE A 342 7.41 9.42 -15.70
C ILE A 342 6.58 10.57 -16.31
N PRO A 343 6.88 11.07 -17.53
CA PRO A 343 6.05 12.11 -18.14
C PRO A 343 4.59 11.68 -18.33
N GLN A 344 4.36 10.47 -18.86
CA GLN A 344 3.01 9.94 -19.03
C GLN A 344 2.33 9.73 -17.67
N ALA A 345 3.04 9.20 -16.69
CA ALA A 345 2.51 9.03 -15.34
C ALA A 345 2.06 10.37 -14.71
N ALA A 346 2.84 11.44 -14.92
CA ALA A 346 2.49 12.78 -14.47
C ALA A 346 1.21 13.28 -15.16
N ASP A 347 1.10 13.14 -16.48
CA ASP A 347 -0.09 13.56 -17.25
C ASP A 347 -1.35 12.80 -16.80
N CYS A 348 -1.25 11.49 -16.57
CA CYS A 348 -2.35 10.70 -16.02
C CYS A 348 -2.74 11.17 -14.62
N LEU A 349 -1.76 11.39 -13.74
CA LEU A 349 -1.99 11.82 -12.37
C LEU A 349 -2.65 13.21 -12.31
N ILE A 350 -2.23 14.16 -13.15
CA ILE A 350 -2.83 15.50 -13.26
C ILE A 350 -4.31 15.43 -13.62
N ARG A 351 -4.70 14.54 -14.56
CA ARG A 351 -6.10 14.35 -14.93
C ARG A 351 -6.95 13.85 -13.77
N VAL A 352 -6.41 12.97 -12.93
CA VAL A 352 -7.13 12.52 -11.72
C VAL A 352 -7.23 13.62 -10.69
N VAL A 353 -6.15 14.39 -10.47
CA VAL A 353 -6.14 15.53 -9.54
C VAL A 353 -7.19 16.58 -9.96
N GLU A 354 -7.25 16.92 -11.24
CA GLU A 354 -8.25 17.84 -11.77
C GLU A 354 -9.68 17.29 -11.58
N ARG A 355 -9.90 16.00 -11.87
CA ARG A 355 -11.20 15.34 -11.70
C ARG A 355 -11.64 15.25 -10.24
N ALA A 356 -10.72 14.93 -9.33
CA ALA A 356 -10.99 14.74 -7.91
C ALA A 356 -10.94 16.03 -7.10
N ASN A 357 -10.43 17.12 -7.68
CA ASN A 357 -10.31 18.43 -7.04
C ASN A 357 -9.65 18.34 -5.65
N VAL A 358 -8.49 17.69 -5.59
CA VAL A 358 -7.75 17.49 -4.34
C VAL A 358 -6.55 18.45 -4.22
N PRO A 359 -6.19 18.89 -3.00
CA PRO A 359 -5.10 19.83 -2.77
C PRO A 359 -3.71 19.19 -2.69
N VAL A 360 -3.62 17.89 -2.39
CA VAL A 360 -2.34 17.20 -2.11
C VAL A 360 -2.39 15.74 -2.52
N ILE A 361 -1.23 15.22 -2.94
CA ILE A 361 -1.01 13.82 -3.27
C ILE A 361 -0.05 13.22 -2.24
N TYR A 362 -0.49 12.16 -1.56
CA TYR A 362 0.38 11.28 -0.81
C TYR A 362 1.03 10.26 -1.73
N LEU A 363 2.34 10.12 -1.67
CA LEU A 363 3.12 9.17 -2.47
C LEU A 363 3.66 8.04 -1.60
N SER A 364 3.20 6.82 -1.86
CA SER A 364 3.87 5.58 -1.44
C SER A 364 4.68 5.04 -2.62
N THR A 365 6.00 4.92 -2.48
CA THR A 365 6.87 4.55 -3.59
C THR A 365 8.17 3.92 -3.13
N ASP A 366 8.75 3.11 -4.01
CA ASP A 366 10.10 2.57 -3.98
C ASP A 366 10.99 3.19 -5.09
N ALA A 367 10.54 4.27 -5.71
CA ALA A 367 11.26 5.02 -6.74
C ALA A 367 12.55 5.64 -6.19
N ALA A 368 13.57 5.75 -7.03
CA ALA A 368 14.76 6.52 -6.69
C ALA A 368 14.45 8.03 -6.59
N GLU A 369 15.28 8.78 -5.86
CA GLU A 369 15.10 10.24 -5.71
C GLU A 369 15.08 10.99 -7.05
N SER A 370 15.80 10.50 -8.07
CA SER A 370 15.79 11.09 -9.41
C SER A 370 14.44 10.92 -10.12
N GLU A 371 13.79 9.76 -9.96
CA GLU A 371 12.46 9.49 -10.51
C GLU A 371 11.38 10.29 -9.77
N TYR A 372 11.46 10.32 -8.44
CA TYR A 372 10.59 11.13 -7.59
C TYR A 372 10.70 12.63 -7.93
N GLY A 373 11.93 13.16 -8.01
CA GLY A 373 12.18 14.56 -8.31
C GLY A 373 11.67 14.96 -9.69
N LEU A 374 11.85 14.10 -10.70
CA LEU A 374 11.29 14.35 -12.03
C LEU A 374 9.77 14.36 -12.00
N LEU A 375 9.14 13.35 -11.38
CA LEU A 375 7.68 13.30 -11.25
C LEU A 375 7.15 14.57 -10.57
N GLN A 376 7.74 14.96 -9.43
CA GLN A 376 7.36 16.16 -8.70
C GLN A 376 7.45 17.44 -9.56
N SER A 377 8.50 17.57 -10.38
CA SER A 377 8.68 18.73 -11.27
C SER A 377 7.63 18.85 -12.37
N LEU A 378 7.03 17.73 -12.78
CA LEU A 378 6.06 17.67 -13.88
C LEU A 378 4.62 17.84 -13.41
N LEU A 379 4.35 17.71 -12.10
CA LEU A 379 3.01 17.86 -11.54
C LEU A 379 2.63 19.34 -11.40
N VAL A 380 2.20 19.94 -12.51
CA VAL A 380 1.76 21.33 -12.59
C VAL A 380 0.36 21.39 -13.20
N LEU A 381 -0.59 21.97 -12.47
CA LEU A 381 -1.97 22.19 -12.94
C LEU A 381 -2.26 23.69 -12.95
N ASN A 382 -2.65 24.22 -14.12
CA ASN A 382 -2.95 25.65 -14.32
C ASN A 382 -1.81 26.57 -13.85
N GLY A 383 -0.56 26.19 -14.12
CA GLY A 383 0.64 26.94 -13.74
C GLY A 383 1.02 26.86 -12.26
N LYS A 384 0.29 26.06 -11.46
CA LYS A 384 0.59 25.85 -10.03
C LYS A 384 1.11 24.43 -9.80
N PRO A 385 2.24 24.26 -9.06
CA PRO A 385 2.69 22.94 -8.65
C PRO A 385 1.64 22.25 -7.77
N ILE A 386 1.38 20.97 -8.03
CA ILE A 386 0.57 20.12 -7.17
C ILE A 386 1.50 19.53 -6.08
N PRO A 387 1.21 19.75 -4.78
CA PRO A 387 2.01 19.17 -3.71
C PRO A 387 2.03 17.62 -3.76
N LEU A 388 3.22 17.06 -3.99
CA LEU A 388 3.49 15.63 -3.93
C LEU A 388 4.33 15.31 -2.68
N PHE A 389 3.70 14.69 -1.69
CA PHE A 389 4.28 14.45 -0.38
C PHE A 389 4.51 12.96 -0.14
N LYS A 390 5.75 12.59 0.20
CA LYS A 390 6.08 11.25 0.73
C LYS A 390 6.39 11.35 2.21
N ARG A 391 6.26 10.24 2.93
CA ARG A 391 6.63 10.16 4.34
C ARG A 391 8.09 10.64 4.53
N PRO A 392 8.35 11.66 5.37
CA PRO A 392 9.69 12.18 5.55
C PRO A 392 10.56 11.16 6.30
N PRO A 393 11.90 11.23 6.16
CA PRO A 393 12.79 10.54 7.07
C PRO A 393 12.47 10.93 8.51
N ARG A 394 12.72 9.99 9.44
CA ARG A 394 12.47 10.21 10.86
C ARG A 394 13.15 11.50 11.34
N ASN A 395 12.38 12.31 12.07
CA ASN A 395 12.86 13.47 12.77
C ASN A 395 12.31 13.49 14.20
N SER A 396 13.19 13.55 15.21
CA SER A 396 12.79 13.54 16.62
C SER A 396 11.87 14.72 17.04
N ALA A 397 11.90 15.81 16.27
CA ALA A 397 11.01 16.95 16.46
C ALA A 397 9.57 16.64 16.02
N GLU A 398 9.40 15.78 15.02
CA GLU A 398 8.09 15.34 14.56
C GLU A 398 7.46 14.36 15.56
N LYS A 399 6.13 14.38 15.65
CA LYS A 399 5.37 13.58 16.63
C LYS A 399 4.35 12.63 16.01
N TRP A 400 4.24 12.62 14.69
CA TRP A 400 3.30 11.76 13.99
C TRP A 400 3.70 10.28 14.13
N ASP A 401 5.00 9.96 14.08
CA ASP A 401 5.59 8.60 14.19
C ASP A 401 5.87 8.15 15.63
N ALA A 402 5.66 9.03 16.62
CA ALA A 402 6.12 8.82 17.99
C ALA A 402 5.54 7.56 18.66
N LEU A 403 4.39 7.04 18.18
CA LEU A 403 3.82 5.80 18.68
C LEU A 403 4.65 4.59 18.28
N LEU A 404 5.10 4.52 17.03
CA LEU A 404 5.95 3.42 16.54
C LEU A 404 7.27 3.41 17.30
N TYR A 405 7.88 4.60 17.44
CA TYR A 405 9.13 4.78 18.15
C TYR A 405 9.08 4.32 19.61
N ARG A 406 8.05 4.72 20.36
CA ARG A 406 7.91 4.33 21.77
C ARG A 406 7.75 2.82 21.98
N HIS A 407 7.35 2.10 20.93
CA HIS A 407 7.19 0.66 20.95
C HIS A 407 8.35 -0.08 20.26
N GLY A 408 9.38 0.65 19.78
CA GLY A 408 10.57 0.06 19.17
C GLY A 408 10.29 -0.69 17.86
N ILE A 409 9.29 -0.23 17.10
CA ILE A 409 8.88 -0.83 15.82
C ILE A 409 9.02 0.14 14.64
N GLU A 410 9.63 1.30 14.86
CA GLU A 410 9.98 2.24 13.80
C GLU A 410 11.10 1.67 12.91
N GLY A 411 11.02 1.94 11.60
CA GLY A 411 12.03 1.46 10.66
C GLY A 411 11.94 -0.04 10.32
N ASP A 412 11.04 -0.78 10.97
CA ASP A 412 10.65 -2.12 10.53
C ASP A 412 9.94 -2.00 9.18
N SER A 413 10.52 -2.57 8.13
CA SER A 413 10.02 -2.41 6.76
C SER A 413 8.59 -2.92 6.57
N GLN A 414 8.14 -3.89 7.38
CA GLN A 414 6.76 -4.41 7.31
C GLN A 414 5.78 -3.42 7.94
N VAL A 415 6.18 -2.79 9.05
CA VAL A 415 5.40 -1.76 9.72
C VAL A 415 5.29 -0.52 8.84
N GLU A 416 6.38 -0.06 8.24
CA GLU A 416 6.38 1.10 7.33
C GLU A 416 5.55 0.84 6.06
N ALA A 417 5.65 -0.37 5.47
CA ALA A 417 4.84 -0.74 4.33
C ALA A 417 3.34 -0.75 4.67
N MET A 418 2.96 -1.30 5.83
CA MET A 418 1.56 -1.30 6.26
C MET A 418 1.07 0.10 6.66
N LEU A 419 1.95 0.95 7.19
CA LEU A 419 1.63 2.36 7.42
C LEU A 419 1.29 3.07 6.10
N ASP A 420 2.11 2.87 5.06
CA ASP A 420 1.86 3.44 3.73
C ASP A 420 0.54 2.92 3.13
N LYS A 421 0.24 1.62 3.29
CA LYS A 421 -1.05 1.04 2.89
C LYS A 421 -2.22 1.64 3.66
N THR A 422 -2.06 1.86 4.96
CA THR A 422 -3.08 2.44 5.83
C THR A 422 -3.40 3.87 5.43
N ILE A 423 -2.37 4.69 5.16
CA ILE A 423 -2.54 6.05 4.64
C ILE A 423 -3.21 6.00 3.26
N GLY A 424 -2.81 5.07 2.38
CA GLY A 424 -3.47 4.87 1.09
C GLY A 424 -4.95 4.48 1.20
N ALA A 425 -5.28 3.62 2.15
CA ALA A 425 -6.63 3.14 2.37
C ALA A 425 -7.57 4.21 2.95
N MET A 426 -7.03 5.21 3.66
CA MET A 426 -7.82 6.32 4.23
C MET A 426 -8.05 7.49 3.24
N ALA A 427 -7.41 7.48 2.07
CA ALA A 427 -7.47 8.57 1.09
C ALA A 427 -8.89 8.78 0.50
N SER A 428 -9.19 9.98 0.02
CA SER A 428 -10.46 10.24 -0.69
C SER A 428 -10.47 9.63 -2.10
N THR A 429 -9.29 9.44 -2.69
CA THR A 429 -9.10 8.78 -3.99
C THR A 429 -7.77 8.05 -3.98
N PHE A 430 -7.69 6.89 -4.62
CA PHE A 430 -6.47 6.08 -4.70
C PHE A 430 -6.10 5.74 -6.14
N ILE A 431 -4.82 5.91 -6.46
CA ILE A 431 -4.25 5.54 -7.75
C ILE A 431 -3.20 4.46 -7.52
N GLY A 432 -3.40 3.29 -8.13
CA GLY A 432 -2.57 2.10 -7.92
C GLY A 432 -1.65 1.74 -9.09
N ALA A 433 -0.62 0.93 -8.83
CA ALA A 433 0.21 0.33 -9.85
C ALA A 433 -0.38 -1.03 -10.29
N SER A 434 -0.71 -1.16 -11.58
CA SER A 434 -1.33 -2.37 -12.13
C SER A 434 -0.46 -3.61 -11.95
N GLY A 435 -1.01 -4.64 -11.30
CA GLY A 435 -0.31 -5.91 -11.06
C GLY A 435 0.64 -5.90 -9.87
N SER A 436 0.59 -4.87 -9.01
CA SER A 436 1.28 -4.88 -7.72
C SER A 436 0.38 -5.40 -6.60
N THR A 437 0.83 -6.40 -5.87
CA THR A 437 0.10 -6.91 -4.68
C THR A 437 -0.05 -5.88 -3.57
N PHE A 438 0.85 -4.89 -3.47
CA PHE A 438 0.69 -3.76 -2.56
C PHE A 438 -0.51 -2.89 -2.91
N THR A 439 -0.75 -2.66 -4.21
CA THR A 439 -1.95 -1.95 -4.69
C THR A 439 -3.22 -2.73 -4.43
N GLU A 440 -3.22 -4.04 -4.70
CA GLU A 440 -4.41 -4.87 -4.48
C GLU A 440 -4.84 -4.88 -3.01
N ASP A 441 -3.89 -4.93 -2.08
CA ASP A 441 -4.18 -4.90 -0.64
C ASP A 441 -4.76 -3.55 -0.20
N ILE A 442 -4.28 -2.42 -0.74
CA ILE A 442 -4.90 -1.10 -0.49
C ILE A 442 -6.32 -1.08 -1.03
N LEU A 443 -6.55 -1.53 -2.26
CA LEU A 443 -7.89 -1.58 -2.86
C LEU A 443 -8.85 -2.45 -2.03
N ARG A 444 -8.38 -3.59 -1.52
CA ARG A 444 -9.14 -4.44 -0.59
C ARG A 444 -9.51 -3.66 0.69
N LEU A 445 -8.53 -3.06 1.38
CA LEU A 445 -8.77 -2.27 2.59
C LEU A 445 -9.77 -1.14 2.34
N ARG A 446 -9.68 -0.45 1.18
CA ARG A 446 -10.60 0.64 0.81
C ARG A 446 -12.04 0.16 0.64
N LYS A 447 -12.24 -1.01 0.03
CA LYS A 447 -13.55 -1.63 -0.10
C LYS A 447 -14.10 -1.99 1.28
N ASP A 448 -13.30 -2.64 2.12
CA ASP A 448 -13.71 -3.06 3.45
C ASP A 448 -14.03 -1.85 4.36
N TRP A 449 -13.26 -0.77 4.25
CA TRP A 449 -13.45 0.44 5.07
C TRP A 449 -14.50 1.40 4.51
N GLY A 450 -15.10 1.09 3.36
CA GLY A 450 -16.06 1.98 2.70
C GLY A 450 -15.45 3.33 2.29
N SER A 451 -14.12 3.38 2.08
CA SER A 451 -13.41 4.56 1.58
C SER A 451 -13.17 4.51 0.07
N ALA A 452 -13.47 3.39 -0.59
CA ALA A 452 -13.38 3.25 -2.03
C ALA A 452 -14.20 4.33 -2.76
N SER A 453 -13.62 4.89 -3.83
CA SER A 453 -14.18 5.99 -4.62
C SER A 453 -14.37 5.56 -6.07
N THR A 454 -15.33 6.18 -6.77
CA THR A 454 -15.49 6.00 -8.22
C THR A 454 -14.31 6.54 -9.03
N CYS A 455 -13.43 7.31 -8.40
CA CYS A 455 -12.19 7.79 -9.00
C CYS A 455 -10.97 6.95 -8.63
N ASP A 456 -11.14 5.86 -7.86
CA ASP A 456 -10.07 4.91 -7.64
C ASP A 456 -9.75 4.21 -8.98
N GLU A 457 -8.49 4.25 -9.38
CA GLU A 457 -8.06 3.68 -10.66
C GLU A 457 -6.61 3.17 -10.61
N TYR A 458 -6.24 2.39 -11.61
CA TYR A 458 -4.81 2.15 -11.86
C TYR A 458 -4.21 3.36 -12.58
N LEU A 459 -2.91 3.59 -12.37
CA LEU A 459 -2.16 4.61 -13.09
C LEU A 459 -2.36 4.45 -14.60
N CYS A 460 -2.80 5.52 -15.26
CA CYS A 460 -3.08 5.55 -16.70
C CYS A 460 -4.10 4.49 -17.15
N GLN A 461 -5.15 4.24 -16.35
CA GLN A 461 -6.17 3.25 -16.65
C GLN A 461 -6.78 3.47 -18.04
N GLY A 462 -6.70 2.43 -18.88
CA GLY A 462 -7.19 2.46 -20.27
C GLY A 462 -6.17 2.91 -21.31
N GLU A 463 -4.93 3.23 -20.91
CA GLU A 463 -3.85 3.64 -21.80
C GLU A 463 -2.65 2.69 -21.72
N GLU A 464 -1.96 2.51 -22.84
CA GLU A 464 -0.70 1.77 -22.89
C GLU A 464 0.50 2.71 -22.63
N PRO A 465 1.62 2.20 -22.09
CA PRO A 465 2.84 2.98 -22.02
C PRO A 465 3.26 3.50 -23.39
N ASN A 466 3.48 4.81 -23.50
CA ASN A 466 3.84 5.45 -24.77
C ASN A 466 5.30 5.19 -25.19
N PHE A 467 6.07 4.53 -24.35
CA PHE A 467 7.40 4.03 -24.64
C PHE A 467 7.63 2.74 -23.86
N ILE A 468 8.05 1.69 -24.57
CA ILE A 468 8.39 0.38 -24.02
C ILE A 468 9.78 0.04 -24.54
N ALA A 469 10.72 -0.20 -23.62
CA ALA A 469 12.06 -0.64 -23.99
C ALA A 469 12.02 -2.07 -24.55
N GLU A 470 12.94 -2.39 -25.46
CA GLU A 470 13.15 -3.76 -25.91
C GLU A 470 13.53 -4.67 -24.73
N ASN A 471 13.14 -5.94 -24.80
CA ASN A 471 13.53 -6.94 -23.81
C ASN A 471 14.94 -7.44 -24.10
N GLU A 472 15.74 -7.58 -23.04
CA GLU A 472 17.04 -8.28 -23.09
C GLU A 472 16.91 -9.75 -23.52
#